data_AF-A0A7V2EYV1-F1
#
_entry.id   AF-A0A7V2EYV1-F1
#
_cell.length_a   1.000
_cell.length_b   1.000
_cell.length_c   1.000
_cell.angle_alpha   90.00
_cell.angle_beta   90.00
_cell.angle_gamma   90.00
#
_symmetry.space_group_name_H-M   'P 1'
#
loop_
_entity.id
_entity.type
_entity.pdbx_description
1 polymer ?
#
loop_
_entity_poly.entity_id
_entity_poly.type
_entity_poly.pdbx_seq_one_letter_code
_entity_poly.pdbx_strand_id
1 'polypeptide(L)'
;MIKNWLAIAFLALFLSACAETQFIAQTVKSIGKTQEKKQVDGANGTYKIGKPYQVNNVWYYPQEDFDYDQTGIASWYGAKFHGRKTANGEIFDMNEISAAHKTLQIPSWVRVTNLENGRSLNIRINDRGPYAHGRIID
;
A
#
# COMPACT_ATOMS: atom_id res chain seq x y z
N MET A 1 35.03 -35.56 -53.89
CA MET A 1 33.87 -35.72 -52.99
C MET A 1 33.98 -34.87 -51.70
N ILE A 2 34.38 -33.58 -51.78
CA ILE A 2 34.59 -32.73 -50.58
C ILE A 2 33.78 -31.41 -50.63
N LYS A 3 33.12 -31.09 -51.75
CA LYS A 3 32.45 -29.79 -51.94
C LYS A 3 31.14 -29.58 -51.14
N ASN A 4 30.55 -30.64 -50.56
CA ASN A 4 29.28 -30.51 -49.83
C ASN A 4 29.44 -30.30 -48.32
N TRP A 5 30.63 -30.53 -47.76
CA TRP A 5 30.83 -30.46 -46.30
C TRP A 5 30.94 -29.02 -45.78
N LEU A 6 31.51 -28.12 -46.58
CA LEU A 6 31.55 -26.68 -46.26
C LEU A 6 30.15 -26.06 -46.18
N ALA A 7 29.23 -26.48 -47.05
CA ALA A 7 27.84 -26.01 -47.04
C ALA A 7 27.07 -26.50 -45.81
N ILE A 8 27.32 -27.75 -45.38
CA ILE A 8 26.68 -28.33 -44.19
C ILE A 8 27.21 -27.69 -42.91
N ALA A 9 28.52 -27.40 -42.84
CA ALA A 9 29.12 -26.72 -41.69
C ALA A 9 28.63 -25.26 -41.55
N PHE A 10 28.46 -24.54 -42.66
CA PHE A 10 27.89 -23.19 -42.64
C PHE A 10 26.41 -23.17 -42.23
N LEU A 11 25.63 -24.15 -42.67
CA LEU A 11 24.21 -24.26 -42.29
C LEU A 11 24.05 -24.55 -40.78
N ALA A 12 24.91 -25.41 -40.22
CA ALA A 12 24.88 -25.72 -38.79
C ALA A 12 25.25 -24.52 -37.89
N LEU A 13 26.17 -23.67 -38.33
CA LEU A 13 26.54 -22.42 -37.64
C LEU A 13 25.41 -21.38 -37.64
N PHE A 14 24.55 -21.35 -38.68
CA PHE A 14 23.40 -20.45 -38.72
C PHE A 14 22.23 -20.90 -37.83
N LEU A 15 22.09 -22.21 -37.57
CA LEU A 15 21.01 -22.75 -36.75
C LEU A 15 21.23 -22.56 -35.23
N SER A 16 22.47 -22.43 -34.75
CA SER A 16 22.72 -22.19 -33.31
C SER A 16 22.50 -20.74 -32.88
N ALA A 17 22.59 -19.77 -33.81
CA ALA A 17 22.48 -18.34 -33.50
C ALA A 17 21.04 -17.90 -33.12
N CYS A 18 20.02 -18.68 -33.47
CA CYS A 18 18.62 -18.34 -33.15
C CYS A 18 18.22 -18.66 -31.70
N ALA A 19 18.89 -19.63 -31.05
CA ALA A 19 18.49 -20.08 -29.71
C ALA A 19 18.92 -19.11 -28.59
N GLU A 20 20.06 -18.44 -28.74
CA GLU A 20 20.62 -17.57 -27.68
C GLU A 20 19.88 -16.22 -27.56
N THR A 21 19.35 -15.69 -28.67
CA THR A 21 18.69 -14.37 -28.71
C THR A 21 17.40 -14.33 -27.87
N GLN A 22 16.66 -15.44 -27.79
CA GLN A 22 15.41 -15.50 -27.02
C GLN A 22 15.65 -15.46 -25.50
N PHE A 23 16.73 -16.09 -25.03
CA PHE A 23 17.05 -16.15 -23.60
C PHE A 23 17.49 -14.77 -23.06
N ILE A 24 18.28 -14.02 -23.83
CA ILE A 24 18.72 -12.67 -23.46
C ILE A 24 17.53 -11.69 -23.45
N ALA A 25 16.64 -11.74 -24.44
CA ALA A 25 15.47 -10.86 -24.50
C ALA A 25 14.52 -11.06 -23.30
N GLN A 26 14.32 -12.30 -22.84
CA GLN A 26 13.50 -12.58 -21.66
C GLN A 26 14.22 -12.24 -20.35
N THR A 27 15.54 -12.43 -20.28
CA THR A 27 16.36 -12.07 -19.12
C THR A 27 16.41 -10.55 -18.93
N VAL A 28 16.58 -9.77 -20.00
CA VAL A 28 16.53 -8.29 -19.93
C VAL A 28 15.12 -7.79 -19.59
N LYS A 29 14.06 -8.42 -20.10
CA LYS A 29 12.68 -8.06 -19.70
C LYS A 29 12.36 -8.39 -18.24
N SER A 30 13.00 -9.44 -17.70
CA SER A 30 12.88 -9.84 -16.29
C SER A 30 13.69 -8.93 -15.36
N ILE A 31 14.92 -8.58 -15.74
CA ILE A 31 15.82 -7.68 -14.97
C ILE A 31 15.37 -6.21 -15.10
N GLY A 32 14.82 -5.81 -16.25
CA GLY A 32 14.20 -4.49 -16.47
C GLY A 32 12.91 -4.28 -15.68
N LYS A 33 12.33 -5.35 -15.11
CA LYS A 33 11.33 -5.27 -14.04
C LYS A 33 11.97 -5.05 -12.66
N THR A 34 13.12 -4.38 -12.61
CA THR A 34 13.61 -3.71 -11.40
C THR A 34 12.60 -2.62 -11.07
N GLN A 35 11.62 -3.00 -10.24
CA GLN A 35 10.92 -2.16 -9.28
C GLN A 35 10.98 -0.67 -9.63
N GLU A 36 10.21 -0.25 -10.64
CA GLU A 36 9.57 1.05 -10.51
C GLU A 36 8.80 0.94 -9.20
N LYS A 37 9.33 1.51 -8.13
CA LYS A 37 8.51 1.91 -7.00
C LYS A 37 7.42 2.74 -7.64
N LYS A 38 6.26 2.13 -7.86
CA LYS A 38 5.03 2.87 -8.07
C LYS A 38 5.01 3.81 -6.86
N GLN A 39 5.31 5.08 -7.12
CA GLN A 39 4.97 6.14 -6.22
C GLN A 39 3.51 5.88 -5.92
N VAL A 40 3.21 5.47 -4.69
CA VAL A 40 1.83 5.25 -4.28
C VAL A 40 1.21 6.63 -4.43
N ASP A 41 0.47 6.85 -5.51
CA ASP A 41 -0.07 8.16 -5.87
C ASP A 41 -1.06 8.68 -4.79
N GLY A 42 -1.38 7.84 -3.80
CA GLY A 42 -2.07 8.18 -2.57
C GLY A 42 -1.20 8.76 -1.45
N ALA A 43 0.13 8.77 -1.50
CA ALA A 43 1.01 9.18 -0.40
C ALA A 43 1.22 10.69 -0.22
N ASN A 44 0.43 11.53 -0.90
CA ASN A 44 0.50 13.00 -0.80
C ASN A 44 -0.18 13.58 0.45
N GLY A 45 -0.21 12.83 1.55
CA GLY A 45 -0.82 13.24 2.80
C GLY A 45 -0.02 14.31 3.52
N THR A 46 -0.72 15.25 4.14
CA THR A 46 -0.10 16.30 4.97
C THR A 46 -0.16 15.93 6.44
N TYR A 47 0.90 16.24 7.18
CA TYR A 47 0.85 16.15 8.64
C TYR A 47 -0.10 17.20 9.20
N LYS A 48 -1.03 16.80 10.06
CA LYS A 48 -1.87 17.70 10.86
C LYS A 48 -2.43 17.03 12.10
N ILE A 49 -2.52 17.84 13.15
CA ILE A 49 -3.41 17.59 14.29
C ILE A 49 -4.85 17.88 13.85
N GLY A 50 -5.07 19.05 13.27
CA GLY A 50 -6.39 19.52 12.81
C GLY A 50 -7.09 20.36 13.87
N LYS A 51 -8.06 21.17 13.43
CA LYS A 51 -8.88 21.99 14.33
C LYS A 51 -9.94 21.12 15.01
N PRO A 52 -10.43 21.50 16.21
CA PRO A 52 -11.62 20.89 16.77
C PRO A 52 -12.78 20.89 15.78
N TYR A 53 -13.54 19.81 15.76
CA TYR A 53 -14.62 19.61 14.79
C TYR A 53 -15.80 18.88 15.43
N GLN A 54 -16.97 19.00 14.81
CA GLN A 54 -18.21 18.42 15.32
C GLN A 54 -18.80 17.45 14.31
N VAL A 55 -19.26 16.28 14.79
CA VAL A 55 -20.03 15.30 14.00
C VAL A 55 -21.18 14.81 14.87
N ASN A 56 -22.42 14.85 14.34
CA ASN A 56 -23.63 14.43 15.06
C ASN A 56 -23.75 15.07 16.46
N ASN A 57 -23.52 16.38 16.55
CA ASN A 57 -23.53 17.17 17.80
C ASN A 57 -22.45 16.79 18.84
N VAL A 58 -21.52 15.88 18.52
CA VAL A 58 -20.39 15.53 19.38
C VAL A 58 -19.14 16.26 18.91
N TRP A 59 -18.45 16.93 19.84
CA TRP A 59 -17.19 17.59 19.59
C TRP A 59 -16.00 16.64 19.73
N TYR A 60 -15.05 16.78 18.82
CA TYR A 60 -13.76 16.09 18.83
C TYR A 60 -12.64 17.12 18.83
N TYR A 61 -11.61 16.85 19.63
CA TYR A 61 -10.46 17.71 19.82
C TYR A 61 -9.20 16.93 19.46
N PRO A 62 -8.75 16.98 18.19
CA PRO A 62 -7.51 16.34 17.82
C PRO A 62 -6.32 16.89 18.60
N GLN A 63 -5.41 16.00 18.98
CA GLN A 63 -4.19 16.32 19.71
C GLN A 63 -3.08 15.33 19.35
N GLU A 64 -1.84 15.73 19.57
CA GLU A 64 -0.74 14.78 19.60
C GLU A 64 -0.81 13.96 20.88
N ASP A 65 -0.78 12.65 20.74
CA ASP A 65 -0.69 11.73 21.86
C ASP A 65 0.17 10.54 21.44
N PHE A 66 1.44 10.54 21.87
CA PHE A 66 2.41 9.50 21.52
C PHE A 66 2.35 8.30 22.47
N ASP A 67 1.70 8.47 23.62
CA ASP A 67 1.52 7.45 24.65
C ASP A 67 0.08 6.90 24.66
N TYR A 68 -0.69 7.19 23.60
CA TYR A 68 -2.08 6.80 23.48
C TYR A 68 -2.26 5.28 23.62
N ASP A 69 -3.03 4.89 24.64
CA ASP A 69 -3.45 3.52 24.89
C ASP A 69 -4.95 3.50 25.19
N GLN A 70 -5.71 2.76 24.39
CA GLN A 70 -7.14 2.60 24.56
C GLN A 70 -7.61 1.23 24.10
N THR A 71 -8.51 0.63 24.89
CA THR A 71 -9.25 -0.57 24.50
C THR A 71 -10.67 -0.18 24.06
N GLY A 72 -11.15 -0.78 22.97
CA GLY A 72 -12.48 -0.51 22.46
C GLY A 72 -12.79 -1.29 21.20
N ILE A 73 -13.95 -0.99 20.59
CA ILE A 73 -14.42 -1.70 19.40
C ILE A 73 -13.67 -1.16 18.18
N ALA A 74 -13.10 -2.07 17.40
CA ALA A 74 -12.58 -1.79 16.07
C ALA A 74 -13.61 -2.17 15.00
N SER A 75 -13.59 -1.51 13.86
CA SER A 75 -14.25 -2.03 12.66
C SER A 75 -13.37 -1.84 11.43
N TRP A 76 -13.96 -1.92 10.24
CA TRP A 76 -13.27 -1.68 8.98
C TRP A 76 -14.22 -0.97 8.01
N TYR A 77 -13.68 -0.19 7.09
CA TYR A 77 -14.44 0.39 5.97
C TYR A 77 -13.80 0.02 4.64
N GLY A 78 -14.63 -0.05 3.58
CA GLY A 78 -14.22 -0.64 2.31
C GLY A 78 -14.69 0.13 1.09
N ALA A 79 -15.13 -0.61 0.07
CA ALA A 79 -15.29 -0.17 -1.31
C ALA A 79 -16.01 1.17 -1.53
N LYS A 80 -16.97 1.51 -0.66
CA LYS A 80 -17.70 2.80 -0.73
C LYS A 80 -16.77 4.02 -0.67
N PHE A 81 -15.63 3.92 0.01
CA PHE A 81 -14.68 5.01 0.22
C PHE A 81 -13.48 4.97 -0.73
N HIS A 82 -13.30 3.88 -1.48
CA HIS A 82 -12.12 3.71 -2.33
C HIS A 82 -12.02 4.80 -3.38
N GLY A 83 -10.80 5.32 -3.56
CA GLY A 83 -10.51 6.44 -4.45
C GLY A 83 -10.90 7.81 -3.90
N ARG A 84 -11.49 7.91 -2.69
CA ARG A 84 -11.81 9.19 -2.05
C ARG A 84 -10.63 9.72 -1.25
N LYS A 85 -10.63 11.03 -1.02
CA LYS A 85 -9.65 11.67 -0.14
C LYS A 85 -9.93 11.32 1.33
N THR A 86 -8.90 10.88 2.04
CA THR A 86 -8.86 10.80 3.49
C THR A 86 -8.74 12.19 4.11
N ALA A 87 -8.85 12.28 5.43
CA ALA A 87 -8.69 13.53 6.15
C ALA A 87 -7.33 14.18 5.93
N ASN A 88 -6.22 13.43 5.82
CA ASN A 88 -4.91 14.03 5.56
C ASN A 88 -4.63 14.36 4.08
N GLY A 89 -5.58 14.05 3.18
CA GLY A 89 -5.53 14.37 1.75
C GLY A 89 -5.04 13.23 0.86
N GLU A 90 -4.69 12.09 1.44
CA GLU A 90 -4.32 10.87 0.72
C GLU A 90 -5.52 10.28 -0.01
N ILE A 91 -5.27 9.51 -1.06
CA ILE A 91 -6.34 8.73 -1.71
C ILE A 91 -6.46 7.40 -0.97
N PHE A 92 -7.65 7.11 -0.44
CA PHE A 92 -7.92 5.86 0.24
C PHE A 92 -7.91 4.68 -0.75
N ASP A 93 -7.01 3.73 -0.52
CA ASP A 93 -6.98 2.44 -1.18
C ASP A 93 -7.44 1.34 -0.21
N MET A 94 -8.48 0.58 -0.59
CA MET A 94 -8.99 -0.51 0.26
C MET A 94 -8.05 -1.72 0.30
N ASN A 95 -7.10 -1.79 -0.63
CA ASN A 95 -6.11 -2.86 -0.73
C ASN A 95 -4.82 -2.53 0.05
N GLU A 96 -4.73 -1.32 0.61
CA GLU A 96 -3.62 -0.89 1.45
C GLU A 96 -4.01 -0.87 2.94
N ILE A 97 -3.00 -1.03 3.79
CA ILE A 97 -3.18 -1.03 5.24
C ILE A 97 -3.18 0.42 5.74
N SER A 98 -4.36 0.93 6.08
CA SER A 98 -4.56 2.23 6.72
C SER A 98 -5.77 2.19 7.65
N ALA A 99 -5.90 3.18 8.54
CA ALA A 99 -6.98 3.29 9.49
C ALA A 99 -7.40 4.74 9.77
N ALA A 100 -8.55 4.88 10.41
CA ALA A 100 -9.13 6.15 10.83
C ALA A 100 -9.16 6.27 12.36
N HIS A 101 -8.78 7.44 12.88
CA HIS A 101 -8.90 7.76 14.30
C HIS A 101 -9.49 9.16 14.49
N LYS A 102 -10.27 9.34 15.57
CA LYS A 102 -11.02 10.58 15.83
C LYS A 102 -10.09 11.75 16.13
N THR A 103 -9.09 11.54 16.97
CA THR A 103 -8.33 12.63 17.61
C THR A 103 -6.83 12.53 17.49
N LEU A 104 -6.26 11.42 17.01
CA LEU A 104 -4.81 11.31 16.86
C LEU A 104 -4.32 12.19 15.71
N GLN A 105 -3.10 12.71 15.84
CA GLN A 105 -2.38 13.36 14.76
C GLN A 105 -2.31 12.44 13.53
N ILE A 106 -2.45 13.01 12.33
CA ILE A 106 -2.37 12.26 11.07
C ILE A 106 -1.28 12.82 10.17
N PRO A 107 -0.42 11.98 9.56
CA PRO A 107 -0.35 10.55 9.83
C PRO A 107 0.22 10.24 11.23
N SER A 108 -0.19 9.11 11.79
CA SER A 108 0.43 8.48 12.98
C SER A 108 0.46 6.96 12.78
N TRP A 109 1.19 6.25 13.66
CA TRP A 109 1.25 4.81 13.67
C TRP A 109 0.79 4.29 15.02
N VAL A 110 -0.11 3.31 15.01
CA VAL A 110 -0.60 2.65 16.24
C VAL A 110 -0.44 1.15 16.11
N ARG A 111 -0.24 0.47 17.24
CA ARG A 111 -0.35 -0.98 17.29
C ARG A 111 -1.79 -1.35 17.63
N VAL A 112 -2.44 -2.09 16.74
CA VAL A 112 -3.77 -2.66 17.00
C VAL A 112 -3.59 -4.12 17.35
N THR A 113 -4.10 -4.54 18.49
CA THR A 113 -4.11 -5.94 18.94
C THR A 113 -5.54 -6.45 18.93
N ASN A 114 -5.80 -7.52 18.20
CA ASN A 114 -7.06 -8.25 18.34
C ASN A 114 -7.03 -9.06 19.63
N LEU A 115 -7.86 -8.67 20.60
CA LEU A 115 -7.89 -9.27 21.94
C LEU A 115 -8.42 -10.72 21.95
N GLU A 116 -9.15 -11.14 20.92
CA GLU A 116 -9.68 -12.51 20.83
C GLU A 116 -8.59 -13.55 20.52
N ASN A 117 -7.54 -13.14 19.78
CA ASN A 117 -6.50 -14.06 19.30
C ASN A 117 -5.07 -13.59 19.55
N GLY A 118 -4.87 -12.41 20.15
CA GLY A 118 -3.57 -11.85 20.48
C GLY A 118 -2.74 -11.37 19.28
N ARG A 119 -3.26 -11.44 18.05
CA ARG A 119 -2.54 -10.98 16.86
C ARG A 119 -2.52 -9.46 16.82
N SER A 120 -1.39 -8.89 16.42
CA SER A 120 -1.23 -7.44 16.33
C SER A 120 -0.70 -6.98 14.98
N LEU A 121 -1.04 -5.75 14.59
CA LEU A 121 -0.51 -5.08 13.41
C LEU A 121 -0.20 -3.62 13.76
N ASN A 122 0.94 -3.12 13.29
CA ASN A 122 1.20 -1.67 13.30
C ASN A 122 0.52 -1.06 12.07
N ILE A 123 -0.43 -0.16 12.30
CA ILE A 123 -1.29 0.41 11.25
C ILE A 123 -1.09 1.92 11.23
N ARG A 124 -1.05 2.47 10.01
CA ARG A 124 -0.96 3.91 9.79
C ARG A 124 -2.35 4.53 9.88
N ILE A 125 -2.51 5.53 10.73
CA ILE A 125 -3.71 6.39 10.74
C ILE A 125 -3.50 7.51 9.72
N ASN A 126 -4.40 7.64 8.75
CA ASN A 126 -4.39 8.74 7.78
C ASN A 126 -5.76 9.43 7.63
N ASP A 127 -6.79 8.94 8.32
CA ASP A 127 -8.15 9.46 8.21
C ASP A 127 -8.82 9.77 9.58
N ARG A 128 -10.03 10.34 9.53
CA ARG A 128 -10.85 10.74 10.67
C ARG A 128 -12.13 9.90 10.77
N GLY A 129 -12.50 9.54 11.99
CA GLY A 129 -13.56 8.59 12.32
C GLY A 129 -13.01 7.54 13.30
N PRO A 130 -13.74 6.47 13.62
CA PRO A 130 -15.15 6.19 13.37
C PRO A 130 -16.11 7.24 13.93
N TYR A 131 -17.33 7.28 13.38
CA TYR A 131 -18.45 8.02 13.98
C TYR A 131 -19.64 7.14 14.40
N ALA A 132 -19.57 5.83 14.16
CA ALA A 132 -20.54 4.92 14.77
C ALA A 132 -20.22 4.71 16.26
N HIS A 133 -21.27 4.51 17.05
CA HIS A 133 -21.20 4.47 18.49
C HIS A 133 -20.28 3.35 19.01
N GLY A 134 -19.50 3.64 20.07
CA GLY A 134 -18.64 2.68 20.75
C GLY A 134 -17.33 2.30 20.03
N ARG A 135 -17.15 2.67 18.75
CA ARG A 135 -15.92 2.36 18.00
C ARG A 135 -14.82 3.36 18.26
N ILE A 136 -13.58 2.88 18.33
CA ILE A 136 -12.38 3.70 18.58
C ILE A 136 -11.49 3.82 17.35
N ILE A 137 -11.51 2.80 16.48
CA ILE A 137 -10.71 2.74 15.26
C ILE A 137 -11.50 2.03 14.17
N ASP A 138 -11.37 2.49 12.94
CA ASP A 138 -11.82 1.78 11.74
C ASP A 138 -10.64 1.52 10.81
#